data_AF-A0A933EI12-F1
#
_entry.id   AF-A0A933EI12-F1
#
_cell.length_a   1.000
_cell.length_b   1.000
_cell.length_c   1.000
_cell.angle_alpha   90.00
_cell.angle_beta   90.00
_cell.angle_gamma   90.00
#
_symmetry.space_group_name_H-M   'P 1'
#
loop_
_entity.id
_entity.type
_entity.pdbx_description
1 polymer ?
#
loop_
_entity_poly.entity_id
_entity_poly.type
_entity_poly.pdbx_seq_one_letter_code
_entity_poly.pdbx_strand_id
1 'polypeptide(L)'
;MQFPGKPLAVSLTLVGLLAGACTASAPAPPAVPAPAQTQAEQVKYGKHAEEAKGHLAVALASYQTGDMAHAKLHAGHPPSENLEVLEAPLKSRDPARAPSLRQSLQAPLQALEGQPSMATFEATITAASERLDAALRAVVPAQIPGSASFRTAVVLELLEAVAEEYAEAVEGGRLTSVEEYQDAYGFYVRARSLYGDLEGDLKARDPQAHEEVQEALNNLARALPGLAPPASPIPVSQVQSWIEGLSRELASATGVPLKKSDPRSEVAAIKGYLARILTAYEKGDAAHATQLAAEMYLDHYEKIEWRIIEKAPKLNGTLEPLLASKIRARIKAGAPATDLAALVKEAQAGLDEAEKVLAAQ
;
A
#
# COMPACT_ATOMS: atom_id res chain seq x y z
N MET A 1 48.88 57.35 70.12
CA MET A 1 49.58 56.81 68.93
C MET A 1 48.78 57.19 67.71
N GLN A 2 49.28 58.15 66.94
CA GLN A 2 48.58 58.83 65.86
C GLN A 2 49.45 58.62 64.61
N PHE A 3 48.93 57.87 63.64
CA PHE A 3 49.59 57.67 62.34
C PHE A 3 48.86 58.49 61.26
N PRO A 4 49.59 59.04 60.27
CA PRO A 4 49.06 59.96 59.28
C PRO A 4 48.66 59.27 57.95
N GLY A 5 47.64 59.85 57.31
CA GLY A 5 47.39 60.03 55.86
C GLY A 5 47.58 58.89 54.85
N LYS A 6 46.57 58.69 53.97
CA LYS A 6 46.66 58.61 52.48
C LYS A 6 45.25 58.44 51.82
N PRO A 7 45.10 58.65 50.50
CA PRO A 7 44.02 59.47 49.92
C PRO A 7 42.81 58.69 49.37
N LEU A 8 41.78 59.45 49.01
CA LEU A 8 40.59 59.01 48.29
C LEU A 8 40.93 58.31 46.96
N ALA A 9 40.30 57.17 46.73
CA ALA A 9 40.01 56.64 45.40
C ALA A 9 38.48 56.50 45.27
N VAL A 10 37.91 57.25 44.33
CA VAL A 10 36.51 57.16 43.93
C VAL A 10 36.34 55.90 43.11
N SER A 11 35.59 54.91 43.62
CA SER A 11 35.17 53.76 42.82
C SER A 11 34.05 54.17 41.89
N LEU A 12 34.35 54.16 40.59
CA LEU A 12 33.38 54.28 39.50
C LEU A 12 32.67 52.93 39.33
N THR A 13 31.42 52.82 39.76
CA THR A 13 30.60 51.63 39.50
C THR A 13 30.19 51.63 38.02
N LEU A 14 30.83 50.77 37.23
CA LEU A 14 30.46 50.52 35.84
C LEU A 14 29.20 49.64 35.82
N VAL A 15 28.04 50.24 35.55
CA VAL A 15 26.82 49.49 35.21
C VAL A 15 27.00 48.96 33.78
N GLY A 16 27.37 47.69 33.67
CA GLY A 16 27.41 46.98 32.39
C GLY A 16 26.00 46.70 31.90
N LEU A 17 25.55 47.44 30.89
CA LEU A 17 24.36 47.12 30.10
C LEU A 17 24.67 45.86 29.28
N LEU A 18 24.18 44.69 29.72
CA LEU A 18 24.14 43.49 28.87
C LEU A 18 23.04 43.69 27.82
N ALA A 19 23.45 44.12 26.62
CA ALA A 19 22.60 44.07 25.44
C ALA A 19 22.38 42.60 25.07
N GLY A 20 21.22 42.05 25.45
CA GLY A 20 20.74 40.77 24.94
C GLY A 20 20.48 40.91 23.45
N ALA A 21 21.37 40.36 22.63
CA ALA A 21 21.12 40.19 21.21
C ALA A 21 20.01 39.14 21.02
N CYS A 22 18.77 39.59 20.91
CA CYS A 22 17.70 38.79 20.32
C CYS A 22 18.04 38.55 18.86
N THR A 23 18.74 37.47 18.53
CA THR A 23 18.78 36.96 17.17
C THR A 23 17.42 36.36 16.87
N ALA A 24 16.51 37.17 16.33
CA ALA A 24 15.32 36.66 15.68
C ALA A 24 15.77 35.68 14.59
N SER A 25 15.50 34.38 14.76
CA SER A 25 15.72 33.42 13.68
C SER A 25 14.87 33.86 12.50
N ALA A 26 15.48 34.05 11.34
CA ALA A 26 14.72 34.31 10.13
C ALA A 26 13.65 33.22 9.95
N PRO A 27 12.41 33.57 9.56
CA PRO A 27 11.40 32.57 9.26
C PRO A 27 11.97 31.62 8.20
N ALA A 28 11.79 30.31 8.42
CA ALA A 28 12.17 29.30 7.44
C ALA A 28 11.58 29.69 6.07
N PRO A 29 12.35 29.55 4.98
CA PRO A 29 11.81 29.80 3.65
C PRO A 29 10.53 28.97 3.47
N PRO A 30 9.50 29.51 2.79
CA PRO A 30 8.29 28.74 2.52
C PRO A 30 8.70 27.42 1.88
N ALA A 31 8.17 26.32 2.41
CA ALA A 31 8.44 24.99 1.88
C ALA A 31 8.13 25.00 0.37
N VAL A 32 9.12 24.61 -0.43
CA VAL A 32 8.91 24.40 -1.87
C VAL A 32 7.77 23.38 -1.99
N PRO A 33 6.68 23.68 -2.73
CA PRO A 33 5.59 22.74 -2.88
C PRO A 33 6.13 21.42 -3.45
N ALA A 34 5.77 20.30 -2.85
CA ALA A 34 6.12 18.99 -3.40
C ALA A 34 5.66 18.91 -4.87
N PRO A 35 6.45 18.33 -5.78
CA PRO A 35 6.07 18.20 -7.17
C PRO A 35 4.70 17.51 -7.31
N ALA A 36 3.94 17.92 -8.33
CA ALA A 36 2.66 17.30 -8.66
C ALA A 36 2.84 15.80 -8.88
N GLN A 37 2.05 14.97 -8.21
CA GLN A 37 2.03 13.53 -8.48
C GLN A 37 1.57 13.29 -9.91
N THR A 38 2.22 12.34 -10.57
CA THR A 38 1.80 11.78 -11.86
C THR A 38 0.44 11.08 -11.71
N GLN A 39 -0.26 10.87 -12.83
CA GLN A 39 -1.51 10.12 -12.84
C GLN A 39 -1.32 8.69 -12.31
N ALA A 40 -0.18 8.04 -12.64
CA ALA A 40 0.14 6.71 -12.15
C ALA A 40 0.30 6.67 -10.62
N GLU A 41 0.99 7.64 -10.02
CA GLU A 41 1.14 7.73 -8.56
C GLU A 41 -0.20 7.99 -7.86
N GLN A 42 -1.10 8.74 -8.48
CA GLN A 42 -2.44 8.99 -7.95
C GLN A 42 -3.29 7.71 -7.99
N VAL A 43 -3.27 6.96 -9.10
CA VAL A 43 -4.00 5.69 -9.23
C VAL A 43 -3.47 4.68 -8.23
N LYS A 44 -2.14 4.57 -8.09
CA LYS A 44 -1.49 3.75 -7.06
C LYS A 44 -1.95 4.09 -5.65
N TYR A 45 -2.05 5.38 -5.32
CA TYR A 45 -2.59 5.82 -4.03
C TYR A 45 -4.03 5.35 -3.84
N GLY A 46 -4.85 5.48 -4.89
CA GLY A 46 -6.22 4.97 -4.92
C GLY A 46 -6.31 3.46 -4.70
N LYS A 47 -5.50 2.67 -5.42
CA LYS A 47 -5.39 1.20 -5.28
C LYS A 47 -5.17 0.82 -3.81
N HIS A 48 -4.07 1.25 -3.20
CA HIS A 48 -3.74 0.87 -1.82
C HIS A 48 -4.72 1.39 -0.77
N ALA A 49 -5.36 2.54 -1.02
CA ALA A 49 -6.41 3.01 -0.13
C ALA A 49 -7.65 2.11 -0.18
N GLU A 50 -7.96 1.51 -1.33
CA GLU A 50 -9.07 0.59 -1.51
C GLU A 50 -8.73 -0.83 -1.05
N GLU A 51 -7.51 -1.32 -1.26
CA GLU A 51 -7.02 -2.58 -0.66
C GLU A 51 -7.11 -2.55 0.87
N ALA A 52 -6.61 -1.48 1.49
CA ALA A 52 -6.72 -1.28 2.92
C ALA A 52 -8.19 -1.34 3.39
N LYS A 53 -9.14 -0.76 2.64
CA LYS A 53 -10.58 -0.87 2.94
C LYS A 53 -11.12 -2.29 2.73
N GLY A 54 -10.59 -3.02 1.75
CA GLY A 54 -10.88 -4.43 1.51
C GLY A 54 -10.56 -5.28 2.73
N HIS A 55 -9.30 -5.25 3.19
CA HIS A 55 -8.89 -5.98 4.39
C HIS A 55 -9.70 -5.57 5.63
N LEU A 56 -9.96 -4.28 5.83
CA LEU A 56 -10.78 -3.81 6.95
C LEU A 56 -12.22 -4.36 6.92
N ALA A 57 -12.82 -4.47 5.73
CA ALA A 57 -14.14 -5.07 5.56
C ALA A 57 -14.12 -6.58 5.85
N VAL A 58 -13.07 -7.28 5.41
CA VAL A 58 -12.86 -8.71 5.67
C VAL A 58 -12.60 -8.97 7.16
N ALA A 59 -11.83 -8.10 7.83
CA ALA A 59 -11.60 -8.15 9.27
C ALA A 59 -12.91 -8.04 10.05
N LEU A 60 -13.79 -7.09 9.66
CA LEU A 60 -15.13 -6.95 10.24
C LEU A 60 -15.99 -8.19 10.03
N ALA A 61 -16.05 -8.72 8.81
CA ALA A 61 -16.84 -9.91 8.49
C ALA A 61 -16.32 -11.16 9.22
N SER A 62 -15.00 -11.31 9.35
CA SER A 62 -14.38 -12.37 10.14
C SER A 62 -14.73 -12.25 11.62
N TYR A 63 -14.69 -11.03 12.17
CA TYR A 63 -15.08 -10.79 13.57
C TYR A 63 -16.56 -11.10 13.82
N GLN A 64 -17.44 -10.75 12.87
CA GLN A 64 -18.88 -11.04 12.92
C GLN A 64 -19.19 -12.54 12.95
N THR A 65 -18.37 -13.36 12.27
CA THR A 65 -18.52 -14.82 12.25
C THR A 65 -17.82 -15.52 13.42
N GLY A 66 -17.16 -14.76 14.30
CA GLY A 66 -16.42 -15.28 15.45
C GLY A 66 -15.01 -15.76 15.11
N ASP A 67 -14.54 -15.56 13.88
CA ASP A 67 -13.19 -15.91 13.44
C ASP A 67 -12.20 -14.83 13.84
N MET A 68 -11.77 -14.89 15.11
CA MET A 68 -10.81 -13.94 15.67
C MET A 68 -9.44 -14.00 15.00
N ALA A 69 -9.03 -15.16 14.49
CA ALA A 69 -7.71 -15.33 13.88
C ALA A 69 -7.64 -14.55 12.57
N HIS A 70 -8.59 -14.77 11.66
CA HIS A 70 -8.66 -14.03 10.40
C HIS A 70 -9.02 -12.56 10.64
N ALA A 71 -9.85 -12.24 11.64
CA ALA A 71 -10.12 -10.84 11.99
C ALA A 71 -8.85 -10.07 12.34
N LYS A 72 -7.93 -10.68 13.10
CA LYS A 72 -6.64 -10.06 13.46
C LYS A 72 -5.67 -10.02 12.28
N LEU A 73 -5.59 -11.09 11.49
CA LEU A 73 -4.75 -11.16 10.31
C LEU A 73 -5.10 -10.01 9.34
N HIS A 74 -6.36 -9.92 8.94
CA HIS A 74 -6.85 -8.89 8.03
C HIS A 74 -6.79 -7.48 8.61
N ALA A 75 -7.03 -7.30 9.92
CA ALA A 75 -6.80 -6.01 10.57
C ALA A 75 -5.31 -5.60 10.61
N GLY A 76 -4.40 -6.57 10.47
CA GLY A 76 -2.95 -6.38 10.45
C GLY A 76 -2.37 -6.07 9.07
N HIS A 77 -3.08 -6.37 7.98
CA HIS A 77 -2.64 -6.10 6.61
C HIS A 77 -2.48 -4.58 6.33
N PRO A 78 -3.49 -3.70 6.57
CA PRO A 78 -3.36 -2.26 6.30
C PRO A 78 -2.15 -1.55 6.92
N PRO A 79 -1.83 -1.74 8.22
CA PRO A 79 -0.63 -1.14 8.80
C PRO A 79 0.69 -1.79 8.34
N SER A 80 0.66 -3.01 7.81
CA SER A 80 1.85 -3.77 7.39
C SER A 80 2.21 -3.54 5.93
N GLU A 81 1.22 -3.48 5.06
CA GLU A 81 1.36 -3.37 3.61
C GLU A 81 1.11 -1.95 3.13
N ASN A 82 -0.08 -1.40 3.36
CA ASN A 82 -0.49 -0.16 2.69
C ASN A 82 0.05 1.10 3.36
N LEU A 83 0.27 1.09 4.69
CA LEU A 83 0.59 2.30 5.44
C LEU A 83 1.82 3.04 4.91
N GLU A 84 2.93 2.35 4.67
CA GLU A 84 4.17 3.01 4.23
C GLU A 84 4.00 3.68 2.85
N VAL A 85 3.26 3.01 1.95
CA VAL A 85 2.97 3.52 0.60
C VAL A 85 2.01 4.71 0.64
N LEU A 86 1.03 4.70 1.55
CA LEU A 86 0.03 5.76 1.69
C LEU A 86 0.53 6.96 2.49
N GLU A 87 1.41 6.74 3.46
CA GLU A 87 1.81 7.79 4.39
C GLU A 87 2.84 8.74 3.80
N ALA A 88 3.84 8.24 3.06
CA ALA A 88 4.90 9.09 2.54
C ALA A 88 4.38 10.19 1.57
N PRO A 89 3.50 9.88 0.60
CA PRO A 89 2.87 10.91 -0.22
C PRO A 89 1.98 11.85 0.60
N LEU A 90 1.22 11.33 1.57
CA LEU A 90 0.39 12.14 2.46
C LEU A 90 1.22 13.11 3.27
N LYS A 91 2.31 12.66 3.88
CA LYS A 91 3.20 13.49 4.70
C LYS A 91 3.81 14.65 3.90
N SER A 92 4.06 14.43 2.61
CA SER A 92 4.59 15.44 1.70
C SER A 92 3.56 16.51 1.35
N ARG A 93 2.27 16.22 1.46
CA ARG A 93 1.14 17.11 1.11
C ARG A 93 0.49 17.74 2.34
N ASP A 94 0.23 16.94 3.36
CA ASP A 94 -0.40 17.31 4.61
C ASP A 94 0.26 16.54 5.78
N PRO A 95 1.41 17.02 6.27
CA PRO A 95 2.16 16.35 7.34
C PRO A 95 1.38 16.24 8.64
N ALA A 96 0.38 17.10 8.88
CA ALA A 96 -0.47 17.04 10.07
C ALA A 96 -1.44 15.85 10.03
N ARG A 97 -1.79 15.34 8.84
CA ARG A 97 -2.70 14.19 8.69
C ARG A 97 -2.01 12.83 8.76
N ALA A 98 -0.73 12.74 8.41
CA ALA A 98 0.00 11.47 8.36
C ALA A 98 -0.03 10.69 9.70
N PRO A 99 0.20 11.30 10.88
CA PRO A 99 0.09 10.58 12.15
C PRO A 99 -1.32 10.02 12.41
N SER A 100 -2.35 10.78 12.02
CA SER A 100 -3.74 10.35 12.18
C SER A 100 -4.09 9.18 11.26
N LEU A 101 -3.56 9.13 10.03
CA LEU A 101 -3.70 7.97 9.16
C LEU A 101 -3.06 6.72 9.79
N ARG A 102 -1.81 6.82 10.23
CA ARG A 102 -1.12 5.70 10.92
C ARG A 102 -1.95 5.18 12.09
N GLN A 103 -2.38 6.07 12.98
CA GLN A 103 -3.16 5.68 14.16
C GLN A 103 -4.46 4.98 13.75
N SER A 104 -5.17 5.51 12.75
CA SER A 104 -6.41 4.92 12.25
C SER A 104 -6.22 3.53 11.63
N LEU A 105 -5.12 3.26 10.92
CA LEU A 105 -4.86 1.94 10.35
C LEU A 105 -4.40 0.91 11.40
N GLN A 106 -3.82 1.35 12.52
CA GLN A 106 -3.43 0.47 13.62
C GLN A 106 -4.58 0.15 14.59
N ALA A 107 -5.57 1.05 14.68
CA ALA A 107 -6.65 0.96 15.66
C ALA A 107 -7.49 -0.32 15.59
N PRO A 108 -7.86 -0.86 14.41
CA PRO A 108 -8.62 -2.11 14.31
C PRO A 108 -7.90 -3.31 14.96
N LEU A 109 -6.62 -3.51 14.65
CA LEU A 109 -5.83 -4.60 15.24
C LEU A 109 -5.71 -4.46 16.76
N GLN A 110 -5.44 -3.25 17.25
CA GLN A 110 -5.37 -2.96 18.68
C GLN A 110 -6.72 -3.17 19.38
N ALA A 111 -7.82 -2.78 18.74
CA ALA A 111 -9.16 -2.95 19.30
C ALA A 111 -9.46 -4.43 19.56
N LEU A 112 -9.09 -5.32 18.64
CA LEU A 112 -9.31 -6.77 18.75
C LEU A 112 -8.57 -7.42 19.95
N GLU A 113 -7.55 -6.79 20.53
CA GLU A 113 -6.93 -7.25 21.78
C GLU A 113 -7.91 -7.23 22.96
N GLY A 114 -8.79 -6.23 22.98
CA GLY A 114 -9.80 -6.03 24.02
C GLY A 114 -11.14 -6.74 23.76
N GLN A 115 -11.27 -7.48 22.65
CA GLN A 115 -12.52 -8.15 22.23
C GLN A 115 -13.74 -7.23 22.31
N PRO A 116 -13.76 -6.15 21.50
CA PRO A 116 -14.71 -5.06 21.63
C PRO A 116 -16.12 -5.52 21.25
N SER A 117 -17.15 -4.76 21.62
CA SER A 117 -18.49 -5.02 21.08
C SER A 117 -18.50 -4.91 19.54
N MET A 118 -19.41 -5.62 18.86
CA MET A 118 -19.54 -5.52 17.39
C MET A 118 -19.71 -4.07 16.93
N ALA A 119 -20.56 -3.29 17.60
CA ALA A 119 -20.78 -1.89 17.27
C ALA A 119 -19.52 -1.04 17.44
N THR A 120 -18.71 -1.33 18.47
CA THR A 120 -17.42 -0.64 18.68
C THR A 120 -16.41 -0.99 17.59
N PHE A 121 -16.35 -2.26 17.18
CA PHE A 121 -15.43 -2.68 16.12
C PHE A 121 -15.82 -2.09 14.76
N GLU A 122 -17.11 -2.15 14.40
CA GLU A 122 -17.66 -1.55 13.17
C GLU A 122 -17.37 -0.04 13.11
N ALA A 123 -17.56 0.69 14.22
CA ALA A 123 -17.21 2.10 14.30
C ALA A 123 -15.70 2.36 14.10
N THR A 124 -14.85 1.46 14.61
CA THR A 124 -13.39 1.54 14.44
C THR A 124 -12.99 1.34 12.97
N ILE A 125 -13.58 0.35 12.30
CA ILE A 125 -13.40 0.07 10.87
C ILE A 125 -13.89 1.23 10.00
N THR A 126 -15.04 1.80 10.33
CA THR A 126 -15.62 2.95 9.63
C THR A 126 -14.70 4.17 9.74
N ALA A 127 -14.23 4.49 10.95
CA ALA A 127 -13.32 5.62 11.17
C ALA A 127 -11.98 5.45 10.43
N ALA A 128 -11.46 4.23 10.32
CA ALA A 128 -10.27 3.93 9.53
C ALA A 128 -10.51 4.15 8.03
N SER A 129 -11.65 3.70 7.51
CA SER A 129 -12.05 3.85 6.11
C SER A 129 -12.25 5.32 5.73
N GLU A 130 -12.91 6.11 6.58
CA GLU A 130 -13.07 7.56 6.40
C GLU A 130 -11.73 8.30 6.42
N ARG A 131 -10.76 7.81 7.20
CA ARG A 131 -9.41 8.38 7.23
C ARG A 131 -8.65 8.13 5.93
N LEU A 132 -8.79 6.95 5.34
CA LEU A 132 -8.26 6.64 4.01
C LEU A 132 -8.85 7.56 2.94
N ASP A 133 -10.16 7.80 2.98
CA ASP A 133 -10.83 8.75 2.09
C ASP A 133 -10.32 10.19 2.26
N ALA A 134 -10.12 10.62 3.50
CA ALA A 134 -9.58 11.93 3.80
C ALA A 134 -8.12 12.08 3.34
N ALA A 135 -7.35 10.99 3.38
CA ALA A 135 -5.97 10.95 2.90
C ALA A 135 -5.92 11.02 1.36
N LEU A 136 -6.77 10.24 0.67
CA LEU A 136 -6.91 10.28 -0.78
C LEU A 136 -7.25 11.70 -1.28
N ARG A 137 -8.21 12.38 -0.65
CA ARG A 137 -8.58 13.77 -1.00
C ARG A 137 -7.48 14.80 -0.75
N ALA A 138 -6.54 14.52 0.15
CA ALA A 138 -5.41 15.41 0.43
C ALA A 138 -4.26 15.23 -0.57
N VAL A 139 -4.10 14.01 -1.08
CA VAL A 139 -2.99 13.64 -1.97
C VAL A 139 -3.36 13.81 -3.44
N VAL A 140 -4.57 13.38 -3.81
CA VAL A 140 -5.06 13.42 -5.19
C VAL A 140 -5.91 14.69 -5.41
N PRO A 141 -5.62 15.51 -6.44
CA PRO A 141 -6.39 16.73 -6.75
C PRO A 141 -7.90 16.50 -6.82
N ALA A 142 -8.71 17.37 -6.21
CA ALA A 142 -10.15 17.15 -5.98
C ALA A 142 -11.00 16.77 -7.22
N GLN A 143 -10.55 17.13 -8.43
CA GLN A 143 -11.25 16.84 -9.69
C GLN A 143 -11.04 15.40 -10.16
N ILE A 144 -10.01 14.72 -9.64
CA ILE A 144 -9.54 13.43 -10.15
C ILE A 144 -10.24 12.23 -9.51
N PRO A 145 -10.41 12.12 -8.16
CA PRO A 145 -11.05 10.95 -7.54
C PRO A 145 -12.51 10.73 -7.98
N GLY A 146 -13.20 11.80 -8.39
CA GLY A 146 -14.56 11.72 -8.93
C GLY A 146 -14.62 11.39 -10.42
N SER A 147 -13.50 11.35 -11.13
CA SER A 147 -13.49 11.14 -12.59
C SER A 147 -13.64 9.66 -12.94
N ALA A 148 -14.39 9.37 -14.00
CA ALA A 148 -14.60 8.01 -14.48
C ALA A 148 -13.29 7.31 -14.87
N SER A 149 -12.34 8.05 -15.46
CA SER A 149 -11.03 7.50 -15.86
C SER A 149 -10.17 7.10 -14.66
N PHE A 150 -10.13 7.93 -13.61
CA PHE A 150 -9.40 7.58 -12.38
C PHE A 150 -10.00 6.37 -11.69
N ARG A 151 -11.33 6.37 -11.48
CA ARG A 151 -12.03 5.25 -10.83
C ARG A 151 -11.88 3.96 -11.61
N THR A 152 -11.95 4.03 -12.95
CA THR A 152 -11.71 2.86 -13.79
C THR A 152 -10.28 2.36 -13.66
N ALA A 153 -9.29 3.25 -13.66
CA ALA A 153 -7.89 2.85 -13.44
C ALA A 153 -7.69 2.17 -12.08
N VAL A 154 -8.32 2.67 -11.01
CA VAL A 154 -8.28 2.03 -9.68
C VAL A 154 -8.98 0.66 -9.69
N VAL A 155 -10.14 0.54 -10.35
CA VAL A 155 -10.83 -0.75 -10.51
C VAL A 155 -9.96 -1.76 -11.26
N LEU A 156 -9.29 -1.34 -12.33
CA LEU A 156 -8.40 -2.22 -13.10
C LEU A 156 -7.22 -2.73 -12.26
N GLU A 157 -6.60 -1.88 -11.45
CA GLU A 157 -5.51 -2.30 -10.54
C GLU A 157 -6.02 -3.20 -9.41
N LEU A 158 -7.22 -2.96 -8.86
CA LEU A 158 -7.84 -3.86 -7.87
C LEU A 158 -8.20 -5.22 -8.48
N LEU A 159 -8.66 -5.25 -9.72
CA LEU A 159 -8.98 -6.50 -10.41
C LEU A 159 -7.71 -7.33 -10.68
N GLU A 160 -6.58 -6.68 -10.94
CA GLU A 160 -5.28 -7.35 -11.01
C GLU A 160 -4.90 -7.96 -9.64
N ALA A 161 -5.04 -7.20 -8.54
CA ALA A 161 -4.83 -7.73 -7.19
C ALA A 161 -5.76 -8.93 -6.87
N VAL A 162 -7.04 -8.85 -7.23
CA VAL A 162 -7.98 -10.00 -7.09
C VAL A 162 -7.46 -11.26 -7.80
N ALA A 163 -6.83 -11.10 -8.98
CA ALA A 163 -6.27 -12.22 -9.74
C ALA A 163 -5.05 -12.84 -9.06
N GLU A 164 -4.20 -12.00 -8.46
CA GLU A 164 -2.99 -12.37 -7.73
C GLU A 164 -3.37 -13.15 -6.46
N GLU A 165 -4.17 -12.54 -5.59
CA GLU A 165 -4.64 -13.14 -4.33
C GLU A 165 -5.38 -14.48 -4.55
N TYR A 166 -6.25 -14.54 -5.57
CA TYR A 166 -6.97 -15.78 -5.89
C TYR A 166 -6.03 -16.89 -6.39
N ALA A 167 -4.98 -16.53 -7.12
CA ALA A 167 -3.99 -17.50 -7.61
C ALA A 167 -3.14 -18.06 -6.47
N GLU A 168 -2.82 -17.24 -5.47
CA GLU A 168 -2.11 -17.66 -4.25
C GLU A 168 -3.00 -18.52 -3.35
N ALA A 169 -4.30 -18.24 -3.31
CA ALA A 169 -5.28 -19.02 -2.57
C ALA A 169 -5.47 -20.46 -3.09
N VAL A 170 -5.27 -20.69 -4.39
CA VAL A 170 -5.63 -21.94 -5.07
C VAL A 170 -4.42 -22.60 -5.75
N GLU A 171 -3.79 -23.55 -5.06
CA GLU A 171 -2.70 -24.37 -5.61
C GLU A 171 -3.20 -25.74 -6.09
N GLY A 172 -2.80 -26.16 -7.30
CA GLY A 172 -3.14 -27.49 -7.83
C GLY A 172 -4.64 -27.77 -7.94
N GLY A 173 -5.45 -26.73 -8.11
CA GLY A 173 -6.92 -26.81 -8.16
C GLY A 173 -7.59 -27.04 -6.80
N ARG A 174 -6.88 -26.82 -5.70
CA ARG A 174 -7.40 -26.93 -4.33
C ARG A 174 -7.18 -25.60 -3.62
N LEU A 175 -8.10 -25.22 -2.75
CA LEU A 175 -7.89 -24.09 -1.87
C LEU A 175 -6.84 -24.47 -0.82
N THR A 176 -5.74 -23.75 -0.77
CA THR A 176 -4.59 -23.98 0.11
C THR A 176 -4.36 -22.84 1.09
N SER A 177 -4.79 -21.62 0.74
CA SER A 177 -4.74 -20.45 1.62
C SER A 177 -6.12 -19.80 1.69
N VAL A 178 -6.70 -19.73 2.89
CA VAL A 178 -8.05 -19.17 3.10
C VAL A 178 -7.95 -17.64 3.23
N GLU A 179 -6.88 -17.17 3.85
CA GLU A 179 -6.52 -15.78 4.02
C GLU A 179 -6.40 -15.05 2.66
N GLU A 180 -5.64 -15.59 1.69
CA GLU A 180 -5.53 -14.95 0.36
C GLU A 180 -6.86 -14.99 -0.41
N TYR A 181 -7.66 -16.04 -0.23
CA TYR A 181 -9.01 -16.06 -0.81
C TYR A 181 -9.89 -14.94 -0.23
N GLN A 182 -9.78 -14.71 1.08
CA GLN A 182 -10.54 -13.67 1.77
C GLN A 182 -10.10 -12.27 1.35
N ASP A 183 -8.80 -12.07 1.07
CA ASP A 183 -8.27 -10.83 0.50
C ASP A 183 -8.76 -10.61 -0.94
N ALA A 184 -8.68 -11.63 -1.79
CA ALA A 184 -9.29 -11.61 -3.13
C ALA A 184 -10.78 -11.22 -3.08
N TYR A 185 -11.54 -11.80 -2.14
CA TYR A 185 -12.95 -11.47 -1.92
C TYR A 185 -13.14 -10.01 -1.49
N GLY A 186 -12.35 -9.54 -0.53
CA GLY A 186 -12.38 -8.15 -0.06
C GLY A 186 -12.14 -7.17 -1.20
N PHE A 187 -11.10 -7.38 -2.00
CA PHE A 187 -10.74 -6.54 -3.13
C PHE A 187 -11.80 -6.59 -4.24
N TYR A 188 -12.37 -7.75 -4.52
CA TYR A 188 -13.48 -7.90 -5.47
C TYR A 188 -14.70 -7.07 -5.05
N VAL A 189 -15.06 -7.10 -3.75
CA VAL A 189 -16.17 -6.28 -3.23
C VAL A 189 -15.88 -4.79 -3.40
N ARG A 190 -14.63 -4.34 -3.17
CA ARG A 190 -14.24 -2.95 -3.41
C ARG A 190 -14.32 -2.58 -4.90
N ALA A 191 -13.77 -3.41 -5.78
CA ALA A 191 -13.82 -3.21 -7.22
C ALA A 191 -15.26 -3.10 -7.74
N ARG A 192 -16.15 -3.99 -7.27
CA ARG A 192 -17.58 -3.95 -7.59
C ARG A 192 -18.28 -2.69 -7.09
N SER A 193 -17.96 -2.24 -5.88
CA SER A 193 -18.51 -0.98 -5.34
C SER A 193 -18.11 0.23 -6.17
N LEU A 194 -16.83 0.32 -6.55
CA LEU A 194 -16.32 1.42 -7.39
C LEU A 194 -16.91 1.38 -8.81
N TYR A 195 -17.12 0.17 -9.35
CA TYR A 195 -17.84 0.01 -10.61
C TYR A 195 -19.31 0.47 -10.51
N GLY A 196 -20.00 0.20 -9.41
CA GLY A 196 -21.38 0.64 -9.20
C GLY A 196 -21.54 2.17 -9.33
N ASP A 197 -20.54 2.92 -8.90
CA ASP A 197 -20.49 4.37 -9.10
C ASP A 197 -20.27 4.80 -10.57
N LEU A 198 -19.72 3.92 -11.41
CA LEU A 198 -19.45 4.14 -12.84
C LEU A 198 -20.58 3.61 -13.73
N GLU A 199 -21.43 2.74 -13.21
CA GLU A 199 -22.39 1.94 -13.97
C GLU A 199 -23.32 2.80 -14.84
N GLY A 200 -23.87 3.89 -14.28
CA GLY A 200 -24.76 4.78 -15.01
C GLY A 200 -24.08 5.49 -16.18
N ASP A 201 -22.85 5.98 -15.97
CA ASP A 201 -22.06 6.65 -17.01
C ASP A 201 -21.64 5.67 -18.10
N LEU A 202 -21.23 4.46 -17.71
CA LEU A 202 -20.84 3.41 -18.66
C LEU A 202 -22.02 2.98 -19.51
N LYS A 203 -23.16 2.65 -18.88
CA LYS A 203 -24.38 2.23 -19.57
C LYS A 203 -24.90 3.28 -20.54
N ALA A 204 -24.76 4.56 -20.21
CA ALA A 204 -25.16 5.65 -21.11
C ALA A 204 -24.24 5.79 -22.34
N ARG A 205 -22.96 5.46 -22.21
CA ARG A 205 -21.95 5.58 -23.29
C ARG A 205 -21.88 4.32 -24.15
N ASP A 206 -21.88 3.17 -23.52
CA ASP A 206 -21.69 1.85 -24.13
C ASP A 206 -22.54 0.79 -23.39
N PRO A 207 -23.82 0.63 -23.78
CA PRO A 207 -24.71 -0.35 -23.16
C PRO A 207 -24.22 -1.80 -23.29
N GLN A 208 -23.53 -2.13 -24.40
CA GLN A 208 -23.02 -3.48 -24.64
C GLN A 208 -21.85 -3.77 -23.69
N ALA A 209 -20.86 -2.87 -23.60
CA ALA A 209 -19.77 -3.03 -22.66
C ALA A 209 -20.27 -3.09 -21.21
N HIS A 210 -21.32 -2.35 -20.87
CA HIS A 210 -21.97 -2.49 -19.56
C HIS A 210 -22.55 -3.90 -19.30
N GLU A 211 -23.24 -4.50 -20.27
CA GLU A 211 -23.76 -5.87 -20.15
C GLU A 211 -22.63 -6.90 -20.00
N GLU A 212 -21.57 -6.79 -20.80
CA GLU A 212 -20.41 -7.69 -20.75
C GLU A 212 -19.64 -7.56 -19.43
N VAL A 213 -19.49 -6.34 -18.92
CA VAL A 213 -18.91 -6.08 -17.59
C VAL A 213 -19.76 -6.69 -16.47
N GLN A 214 -21.09 -6.53 -16.53
CA GLN A 214 -22.00 -7.12 -15.55
C GLN A 214 -21.93 -8.65 -15.58
N GLU A 215 -21.87 -9.26 -16.77
CA GLU A 215 -21.68 -10.71 -16.91
C GLU A 215 -20.35 -11.17 -16.31
N ALA A 216 -19.25 -10.47 -16.59
CA ALA A 216 -17.95 -10.82 -16.05
C ALA A 216 -17.89 -10.66 -14.51
N LEU A 217 -18.48 -9.61 -13.95
CA LEU A 217 -18.61 -9.44 -12.49
C LEU A 217 -19.45 -10.55 -11.84
N ASN A 218 -20.50 -11.02 -12.51
CA ASN A 218 -21.32 -12.15 -12.06
C ASN A 218 -20.55 -13.48 -12.14
N ASN A 219 -19.69 -13.65 -13.15
CA ASN A 219 -18.80 -14.80 -13.21
C ASN A 219 -17.78 -14.80 -12.06
N LEU A 220 -17.18 -13.64 -11.74
CA LEU A 220 -16.30 -13.51 -10.58
C LEU A 220 -17.02 -13.80 -9.26
N ALA A 221 -18.29 -13.41 -9.13
CA ALA A 221 -19.10 -13.76 -7.95
C ALA A 221 -19.26 -15.27 -7.73
N ARG A 222 -19.05 -16.12 -8.76
CA ARG A 222 -19.05 -17.58 -8.61
C ARG A 222 -17.75 -18.10 -8.01
N ALA A 223 -16.63 -17.44 -8.29
CA ALA A 223 -15.34 -17.75 -7.69
C ALA A 223 -15.23 -17.17 -6.27
N LEU A 224 -15.83 -15.99 -6.04
CA LEU A 224 -15.79 -15.21 -4.80
C LEU A 224 -17.21 -14.96 -4.24
N PRO A 225 -18.02 -16.02 -3.93
CA PRO A 225 -19.41 -15.86 -3.53
C PRO A 225 -19.61 -15.23 -2.14
N GLY A 226 -18.56 -15.20 -1.32
CA GLY A 226 -18.61 -14.69 0.05
C GLY A 226 -17.29 -14.90 0.77
N LEU A 227 -17.26 -14.53 2.06
CA LEU A 227 -16.09 -14.70 2.94
C LEU A 227 -15.67 -16.18 3.06
N ALA A 228 -16.64 -17.09 3.06
CA ALA A 228 -16.35 -18.52 3.01
C ALA A 228 -16.09 -18.95 1.56
N PRO A 229 -14.97 -19.65 1.30
CA PRO A 229 -14.64 -20.14 -0.03
C PRO A 229 -15.64 -21.20 -0.51
N PRO A 230 -15.88 -21.29 -1.84
CA PRO A 230 -16.71 -22.35 -2.39
C PRO A 230 -16.07 -23.73 -2.16
N ALA A 231 -16.89 -24.76 -1.95
CA ALA A 231 -16.41 -26.13 -1.74
C ALA A 231 -15.57 -26.68 -2.91
N SER A 232 -15.74 -26.11 -4.10
CA SER A 232 -14.92 -26.40 -5.28
C SER A 232 -14.47 -25.07 -5.87
N PRO A 233 -13.19 -24.68 -5.69
CA PRO A 233 -12.68 -23.44 -6.27
C PRO A 233 -12.72 -23.52 -7.81
N ILE A 234 -12.95 -22.37 -8.44
CA ILE A 234 -12.85 -22.24 -9.89
C ILE A 234 -11.37 -22.30 -10.26
N PRO A 235 -10.98 -22.92 -11.39
CA PRO A 235 -9.58 -22.92 -11.82
C PRO A 235 -9.01 -21.50 -11.93
N VAL A 236 -7.79 -21.29 -11.43
CA VAL A 236 -7.09 -19.99 -11.46
C VAL A 236 -7.08 -19.39 -12.86
N SER A 237 -6.75 -20.18 -13.88
CA SER A 237 -6.73 -19.73 -15.28
C SER A 237 -8.09 -19.24 -15.78
N GLN A 238 -9.19 -19.80 -15.25
CA GLN A 238 -10.55 -19.39 -15.61
C GLN A 238 -10.91 -18.07 -14.95
N VAL A 239 -10.55 -17.87 -13.68
CA VAL A 239 -10.74 -16.59 -12.97
C VAL A 239 -9.92 -15.48 -13.62
N GLN A 240 -8.65 -15.74 -13.93
CA GLN A 240 -7.78 -14.81 -14.66
C GLN A 240 -8.38 -14.44 -16.02
N SER A 241 -8.90 -15.41 -16.78
CA SER A 241 -9.57 -15.12 -18.06
C SER A 241 -10.80 -14.23 -17.91
N TRP A 242 -11.58 -14.37 -16.83
CA TRP A 242 -12.72 -13.50 -16.56
C TRP A 242 -12.29 -12.08 -16.19
N ILE A 243 -11.25 -11.96 -15.36
CA ILE A 243 -10.66 -10.67 -14.97
C ILE A 243 -10.08 -9.95 -16.20
N GLU A 244 -9.33 -10.65 -17.05
CA GLU A 244 -8.80 -10.05 -18.27
C GLU A 244 -9.90 -9.58 -19.23
N GLY A 245 -10.99 -10.33 -19.35
CA GLY A 245 -12.17 -9.94 -20.13
C GLY A 245 -12.81 -8.67 -19.57
N LEU A 246 -13.13 -8.68 -18.28
CA LEU A 246 -13.67 -7.53 -17.56
C LEU A 246 -12.80 -6.29 -17.72
N SER A 247 -11.48 -6.44 -17.52
CA SER A 247 -10.51 -5.35 -17.65
C SER A 247 -10.49 -4.79 -19.08
N ARG A 248 -10.54 -5.63 -20.11
CA ARG A 248 -10.61 -5.18 -21.51
C ARG A 248 -11.86 -4.36 -21.79
N GLU A 249 -13.03 -4.80 -21.33
CA GLU A 249 -14.28 -4.06 -21.58
C GLU A 249 -14.30 -2.72 -20.84
N LEU A 250 -13.89 -2.69 -19.58
CA LEU A 250 -13.76 -1.45 -18.82
C LEU A 250 -12.78 -0.46 -19.47
N ALA A 251 -11.61 -0.95 -19.89
CA ALA A 251 -10.60 -0.14 -20.56
C ALA A 251 -11.10 0.43 -21.90
N SER A 252 -11.73 -0.41 -22.72
CA SER A 252 -12.31 -0.03 -24.01
C SER A 252 -13.35 1.07 -23.85
N ALA A 253 -14.33 0.86 -22.98
CA ALA A 253 -15.48 1.74 -22.83
C ALA A 253 -15.16 3.06 -22.10
N THR A 254 -14.05 3.12 -21.36
CA THR A 254 -13.61 4.35 -20.66
C THR A 254 -12.40 5.03 -21.28
N GLY A 255 -11.74 4.40 -22.25
CA GLY A 255 -10.52 4.88 -22.90
C GLY A 255 -9.29 4.86 -21.98
N VAL A 256 -9.36 4.18 -20.83
CA VAL A 256 -8.21 3.97 -19.95
C VAL A 256 -7.37 2.83 -20.53
N PRO A 257 -6.07 3.03 -20.82
CA PRO A 257 -5.26 1.96 -21.40
C PRO A 257 -5.02 0.84 -20.39
N LEU A 258 -5.15 -0.42 -20.85
CA LEU A 258 -4.67 -1.55 -20.07
C LEU A 258 -3.15 -1.53 -19.98
N LYS A 259 -2.65 -1.59 -18.75
CA LYS A 259 -1.25 -1.90 -18.50
C LYS A 259 -1.12 -3.42 -18.54
N LYS A 260 -0.41 -3.96 -19.53
CA LYS A 260 -0.03 -5.38 -19.49
C LYS A 260 1.15 -5.54 -18.57
N SER A 261 1.02 -6.34 -17.52
CA SER A 261 2.16 -6.81 -16.76
C SER A 261 2.91 -7.84 -17.60
N ASP A 262 4.17 -7.54 -17.92
CA ASP A 262 5.10 -8.47 -18.55
C ASP A 262 6.04 -8.99 -17.47
N PRO A 263 6.08 -10.31 -17.18
CA PRO A 263 6.87 -10.84 -16.07
C PRO A 263 8.34 -10.44 -16.12
N ARG A 264 8.92 -10.31 -17.32
CA ARG A 264 10.29 -9.86 -17.48
C ARG A 264 10.48 -8.39 -17.10
N SER A 265 9.54 -7.54 -17.50
CA SER A 265 9.50 -6.13 -17.13
C SER A 265 9.32 -5.94 -15.61
N GLU A 266 8.50 -6.77 -14.95
CA GLU A 266 8.36 -6.74 -13.48
C GLU A 266 9.65 -7.16 -12.78
N VAL A 267 10.30 -8.24 -13.21
CA VAL A 267 11.61 -8.64 -12.67
C VAL A 267 12.65 -7.52 -12.82
N ALA A 268 12.67 -6.84 -13.96
CA ALA A 268 13.55 -5.70 -14.19
C ALA A 268 13.21 -4.51 -13.27
N ALA A 269 11.92 -4.23 -13.05
CA ALA A 269 11.46 -3.20 -12.12
C ALA A 269 11.90 -3.50 -10.68
N ILE A 270 11.70 -4.74 -10.20
CA ILE A 270 12.11 -5.17 -8.86
C ILE A 270 13.62 -4.99 -8.68
N LYS A 271 14.45 -5.41 -9.66
CA LYS A 271 15.91 -5.20 -9.62
C LYS A 271 16.28 -3.72 -9.53
N GLY A 272 15.56 -2.85 -10.25
CA GLY A 272 15.72 -1.40 -10.18
C GLY A 272 15.34 -0.83 -8.80
N TYR A 273 14.26 -1.31 -8.21
CA TYR A 273 13.83 -0.94 -6.86
C TYR A 273 14.87 -1.36 -5.80
N LEU A 274 15.40 -2.59 -5.87
CA LEU A 274 16.46 -3.06 -4.97
C LEU A 274 17.70 -2.14 -4.98
N ALA A 275 18.11 -1.65 -6.15
CA ALA A 275 19.21 -0.68 -6.26
C ALA A 275 18.86 0.69 -5.64
N ARG A 276 17.62 1.16 -5.83
CA ARG A 276 17.14 2.42 -5.24
C ARG A 276 17.02 2.33 -3.71
N ILE A 277 16.54 1.20 -3.19
CA ILE A 277 16.44 0.91 -1.74
C ILE A 277 17.81 1.02 -1.10
N LEU A 278 18.82 0.33 -1.65
CA LEU A 278 20.20 0.38 -1.13
C LEU A 278 20.76 1.81 -1.19
N THR A 279 20.59 2.50 -2.33
CA THR A 279 21.04 3.89 -2.51
C THR A 279 20.40 4.85 -1.49
N ALA A 280 19.10 4.73 -1.25
CA ALA A 280 18.40 5.57 -0.28
C ALA A 280 18.90 5.29 1.15
N TYR A 281 19.09 4.01 1.48
CA TYR A 281 19.56 3.59 2.79
C TYR A 281 21.00 4.05 3.09
N GLU A 282 21.91 3.93 2.12
CA GLU A 282 23.29 4.41 2.22
C GLU A 282 23.40 5.93 2.41
N LYS A 283 22.41 6.67 1.91
CA LYS A 283 22.28 8.12 2.13
C LYS A 283 21.69 8.49 3.49
N GLY A 284 21.36 7.50 4.32
CA GLY A 284 20.70 7.69 5.61
C GLY A 284 19.19 7.92 5.52
N ASP A 285 18.58 7.77 4.35
CA ASP A 285 17.13 7.94 4.15
C ASP A 285 16.40 6.60 4.33
N ALA A 286 16.39 6.12 5.57
CA ALA A 286 15.75 4.85 5.92
C ALA A 286 14.22 4.87 5.71
N ALA A 287 13.59 6.05 5.80
CA ALA A 287 12.16 6.20 5.56
C ALA A 287 11.83 5.98 4.08
N HIS A 288 12.56 6.63 3.17
CA HIS A 288 12.36 6.41 1.74
C HIS A 288 12.74 4.99 1.31
N ALA A 289 13.82 4.42 1.87
CA ALA A 289 14.20 3.03 1.60
C ALA A 289 13.09 2.04 2.04
N THR A 290 12.43 2.29 3.17
CA THR A 290 11.30 1.50 3.66
C THR A 290 10.10 1.58 2.71
N GLN A 291 9.77 2.80 2.26
CA GLN A 291 8.70 3.03 1.28
C GLN A 291 8.99 2.25 -0.02
N LEU A 292 10.19 2.42 -0.59
CA LEU A 292 10.59 1.72 -1.80
C LEU A 292 10.50 0.19 -1.67
N ALA A 293 10.85 -0.35 -0.50
CA ALA A 293 10.74 -1.79 -0.25
C ALA A 293 9.29 -2.29 -0.22
N ALA A 294 8.37 -1.50 0.37
CA ALA A 294 6.95 -1.83 0.35
C ALA A 294 6.37 -1.76 -1.08
N GLU A 295 6.64 -0.69 -1.81
CA GLU A 295 6.21 -0.53 -3.20
C GLU A 295 6.75 -1.63 -4.12
N MET A 296 8.03 -1.99 -3.96
CA MET A 296 8.64 -3.06 -4.74
C MET A 296 7.89 -4.38 -4.63
N TYR A 297 7.43 -4.72 -3.42
CA TYR A 297 6.68 -5.95 -3.20
C TYR A 297 5.26 -5.83 -3.80
N LEU A 298 4.49 -4.85 -3.32
CA LEU A 298 3.05 -4.69 -3.61
C LEU A 298 2.71 -4.27 -5.05
N ASP A 299 3.65 -3.62 -5.76
CA ASP A 299 3.39 -3.15 -7.12
C ASP A 299 4.04 -4.02 -8.19
N HIS A 300 4.92 -4.96 -7.81
CA HIS A 300 5.73 -5.69 -8.76
C HIS A 300 5.89 -7.18 -8.44
N TYR A 301 6.20 -7.55 -7.19
CA TYR A 301 6.46 -8.96 -6.88
C TYR A 301 5.17 -9.80 -6.92
N GLU A 302 4.08 -9.33 -6.33
CA GLU A 302 2.76 -9.99 -6.35
C GLU A 302 2.31 -10.33 -7.79
N LYS A 303 2.62 -9.44 -8.74
CA LYS A 303 2.31 -9.61 -10.17
C LYS A 303 2.94 -10.83 -10.82
N ILE A 304 4.05 -11.32 -10.27
CA ILE A 304 4.79 -12.49 -10.78
C ILE A 304 4.81 -13.66 -9.81
N GLU A 305 4.40 -13.46 -8.55
CA GLU A 305 4.47 -14.42 -7.45
C GLU A 305 3.81 -15.75 -7.80
N TRP A 306 2.52 -15.73 -8.15
CA TRP A 306 1.79 -16.97 -8.47
C TRP A 306 2.44 -17.79 -9.60
N ARG A 307 3.06 -17.13 -10.60
CA ARG A 307 3.77 -17.81 -11.70
C ARG A 307 5.04 -18.47 -11.21
N ILE A 308 5.71 -17.86 -10.23
CA ILE A 308 6.88 -18.42 -9.55
C ILE A 308 6.44 -19.56 -8.63
N ILE A 309 5.32 -19.44 -7.91
CA ILE A 309 4.74 -20.53 -7.10
C ILE A 309 4.48 -21.76 -7.99
N GLU A 310 3.81 -21.57 -9.13
CA GLU A 310 3.48 -22.67 -10.05
C GLU A 310 4.73 -23.36 -10.62
N LYS A 311 5.71 -22.59 -11.08
CA LYS A 311 6.86 -23.13 -11.84
C LYS A 311 8.08 -23.45 -10.98
N ALA A 312 8.28 -22.74 -9.88
CA ALA A 312 9.44 -22.83 -9.01
C ALA A 312 9.08 -22.50 -7.53
N PRO A 313 8.24 -23.30 -6.86
CA PRO A 313 7.74 -22.99 -5.52
C PRO A 313 8.84 -22.84 -4.46
N LYS A 314 9.96 -23.57 -4.61
CA LYS A 314 11.13 -23.41 -3.73
C LYS A 314 11.82 -22.04 -3.87
N LEU A 315 11.79 -21.48 -5.08
CA LEU A 315 12.32 -20.16 -5.34
C LEU A 315 11.40 -19.11 -4.71
N ASN A 316 10.07 -19.28 -4.80
CA ASN A 316 9.10 -18.38 -4.13
C ASN A 316 9.36 -18.33 -2.62
N GLY A 317 9.45 -19.49 -1.96
CA GLY A 317 9.72 -19.56 -0.53
C GLY A 317 11.06 -18.95 -0.07
N THR A 318 11.93 -18.59 -1.01
CA THR A 318 13.13 -17.79 -0.76
C THR A 318 12.91 -16.30 -1.03
N LEU A 319 12.31 -15.97 -2.18
CA LEU A 319 12.12 -14.59 -2.65
C LEU A 319 11.03 -13.84 -1.87
N GLU A 320 9.87 -14.45 -1.65
CA GLU A 320 8.72 -13.84 -0.99
C GLU A 320 9.09 -13.27 0.40
N PRO A 321 9.60 -14.06 1.38
CA PRO A 321 9.95 -13.49 2.69
C PRO A 321 11.09 -12.46 2.60
N LEU A 322 11.97 -12.59 1.59
CA LEU A 322 13.07 -11.65 1.38
C LEU A 322 12.56 -10.27 0.95
N LEU A 323 11.67 -10.24 -0.04
CA LEU A 323 11.11 -9.05 -0.67
C LEU A 323 9.97 -8.44 0.16
N ALA A 324 9.07 -9.26 0.72
CA ALA A 324 7.92 -8.82 1.51
C ALA A 324 8.32 -8.17 2.84
N SER A 325 9.28 -8.78 3.56
CA SER A 325 9.50 -8.46 4.97
C SER A 325 10.96 -8.29 5.39
N LYS A 326 11.88 -9.19 5.02
CA LYS A 326 13.25 -9.18 5.57
C LYS A 326 14.02 -7.91 5.25
N ILE A 327 13.99 -7.44 4.00
CA ILE A 327 14.64 -6.19 3.58
C ILE A 327 14.10 -5.01 4.40
N ARG A 328 12.77 -4.88 4.46
CA ARG A 328 12.07 -3.81 5.20
C ARG A 328 12.39 -3.86 6.70
N ALA A 329 12.38 -5.05 7.30
CA ALA A 329 12.70 -5.24 8.70
C ALA A 329 14.15 -4.83 9.04
N ARG A 330 15.12 -5.14 8.16
CA ARG A 330 16.52 -4.71 8.35
C ARG A 330 16.70 -3.20 8.28
N ILE A 331 16.01 -2.55 7.35
CA ILE A 331 16.00 -1.09 7.24
C ILE A 331 15.43 -0.48 8.53
N LYS A 332 14.27 -0.96 8.99
CA LYS A 332 13.62 -0.49 10.22
C LYS A 332 14.48 -0.71 11.48
N ALA A 333 15.27 -1.78 11.50
CA ALA A 333 16.19 -2.09 12.59
C ALA A 333 17.47 -1.25 12.60
N GLY A 334 17.72 -0.42 11.58
CA GLY A 334 18.97 0.34 11.47
C GLY A 334 20.20 -0.55 11.27
N ALA A 335 20.03 -1.70 10.61
CA ALA A 335 21.13 -2.64 10.37
C ALA A 335 22.26 -2.02 9.54
N PRO A 336 23.51 -2.53 9.62
CA PRO A 336 24.60 -2.06 8.76
C PRO A 336 24.24 -2.13 7.27
N ALA A 337 24.65 -1.13 6.48
CA ALA A 337 24.38 -1.11 5.03
C ALA A 337 24.93 -2.36 4.32
N THR A 338 26.00 -2.98 4.84
CA THR A 338 26.55 -4.25 4.36
C THR A 338 25.58 -5.42 4.50
N ASP A 339 24.77 -5.46 5.56
CA ASP A 339 23.75 -6.50 5.75
C ASP A 339 22.64 -6.33 4.73
N LEU A 340 22.21 -5.09 4.49
CA LEU A 340 21.19 -4.78 3.47
C LEU A 340 21.70 -5.12 2.06
N ALA A 341 22.96 -4.78 1.75
CA ALA A 341 23.59 -5.11 0.47
C ALA A 341 23.66 -6.64 0.25
N ALA A 342 23.89 -7.43 1.30
CA ALA A 342 23.89 -8.89 1.20
C ALA A 342 22.50 -9.44 0.85
N LEU A 343 21.43 -8.93 1.50
CA LEU A 343 20.04 -9.31 1.19
C LEU A 343 19.63 -8.88 -0.23
N VAL A 344 20.02 -7.68 -0.65
CA VAL A 344 19.77 -7.19 -2.01
C VAL A 344 20.46 -8.08 -3.05
N LYS A 345 21.70 -8.51 -2.78
CA LYS A 345 22.44 -9.43 -3.65
C LYS A 345 21.76 -10.80 -3.74
N GLU A 346 21.29 -11.33 -2.61
CA GLU A 346 20.52 -12.58 -2.56
C GLU A 346 19.23 -12.47 -3.38
N ALA A 347 18.48 -11.38 -3.23
CA ALA A 347 17.27 -11.11 -3.99
C ALA A 347 17.55 -11.00 -5.50
N GLN A 348 18.62 -10.28 -5.89
CA GLN A 348 19.03 -10.19 -7.29
C GLN A 348 19.34 -11.55 -7.91
N ALA A 349 20.05 -12.43 -7.18
CA ALA A 349 20.36 -13.77 -7.64
C ALA A 349 19.10 -14.63 -7.80
N GLY A 350 18.17 -14.58 -6.85
CA GLY A 350 16.88 -15.26 -6.98
C GLY A 350 16.05 -14.73 -8.15
N LEU A 351 16.06 -13.42 -8.40
CA LEU A 351 15.37 -12.80 -9.53
C LEU A 351 15.99 -13.16 -10.89
N ASP A 352 17.30 -13.41 -10.96
CA ASP A 352 17.96 -13.97 -12.15
C ASP A 352 17.49 -15.40 -12.44
N GLU A 353 17.15 -16.18 -11.42
CA GLU A 353 16.55 -17.51 -11.56
C GLU A 353 15.07 -17.40 -11.97
N ALA A 354 14.32 -16.51 -11.33
CA ALA A 354 12.91 -16.27 -11.64
C ALA A 354 12.73 -15.86 -13.12
N GLU A 355 13.60 -14.98 -13.65
CA GLU A 355 13.55 -14.57 -15.06
C GLU A 355 13.66 -15.76 -16.02
N LYS A 356 14.49 -16.76 -15.70
CA LYS A 356 14.66 -17.98 -16.54
C LYS A 356 13.42 -18.86 -16.50
N VAL A 357 12.86 -19.04 -15.30
CA VAL A 357 11.66 -19.87 -15.09
C VAL A 357 10.44 -19.25 -15.76
N LEU A 358 10.29 -17.93 -15.66
CA LEU A 358 9.19 -17.18 -16.27
C LEU A 358 9.30 -17.15 -17.81
N ALA A 359 10.52 -17.17 -18.36
CA ALA A 359 10.77 -17.20 -19.81
C ALA A 359 10.57 -18.57 -20.48
N ALA A 360 10.55 -19.67 -19.71
CA ALA A 360 10.26 -21.00 -20.25
C ALA A 360 8.75 -21.12 -20.54
N GLN A 361 8.40 -21.06 -21.83
CA GLN A 361 7.05 -21.36 -22.34
C GLN A 361 6.87 -22.84 -22.63
#